data_AF-A0A427TWT7-F1
#
_entry.id   AF-A0A427TWT7-F1
#
_cell.length_a   1.000
_cell.length_b   1.000
_cell.length_c   1.000
_cell.angle_alpha   90.00
_cell.angle_beta   90.00
_cell.angle_gamma   90.00
#
_symmetry.space_group_name_H-M   'P 1'
#
loop_
_entity.id
_entity.type
_entity.pdbx_description
1 polymer ?
#
loop_
_entity_poly.entity_id
_entity_poly.type
_entity_poly.pdbx_seq_one_letter_code
_entity_poly.pdbx_strand_id
1 'polypeptide(L)'
;MPCVIPGLTQDVCLTIIYNVSSQKVKDSFVSCVNCKEGEACSLAVDFNPVNTDLTIRVPFTLEGELTFTDNFQAFCVTTGMSLAT
;
A
#
# COMPACT_ATOMS: atom_id res chain seq x y z
N MET A 1 3.70 -30.67 6.54
CA MET A 1 3.10 -29.82 7.59
C MET A 1 3.52 -28.40 7.26
N PRO A 2 2.60 -27.50 6.91
CA PRO A 2 2.96 -26.18 6.40
C PRO A 2 3.68 -25.36 7.48
N CYS A 3 4.75 -24.68 7.08
CA CYS A 3 5.48 -23.78 7.96
C CYS A 3 4.87 -22.38 7.84
N VAL A 4 4.32 -21.85 8.94
CA VAL A 4 3.72 -20.51 8.99
C VAL A 4 4.64 -19.58 9.77
N ILE A 5 5.01 -18.46 9.16
CA ILE A 5 5.78 -17.39 9.79
C ILE A 5 4.83 -16.20 10.01
N PRO A 6 4.37 -15.97 11.25
CA PRO A 6 3.50 -14.86 11.57
C PRO A 6 4.28 -13.56 11.81
N GLY A 7 3.54 -12.45 11.90
CA GLY A 7 4.08 -11.15 12.34
C GLY A 7 4.96 -10.45 11.31
N LEU A 8 4.75 -10.72 10.02
CA LEU A 8 5.39 -9.94 8.96
C LEU A 8 4.68 -8.61 8.81
N THR A 9 5.45 -7.54 8.73
CA THR A 9 4.95 -6.18 8.50
C THR A 9 5.56 -5.61 7.24
N GLN A 10 4.75 -4.97 6.40
CA GLN A 10 5.19 -4.29 5.20
C GLN A 10 4.51 -2.93 5.09
N ASP A 11 5.30 -1.87 5.08
CA ASP A 11 4.78 -0.53 4.81
C ASP A 11 4.48 -0.36 3.33
N VAL A 12 3.31 0.21 3.05
CA VAL A 12 2.79 0.48 1.71
C VAL A 12 2.19 1.87 1.63
N CYS A 13 2.10 2.41 0.42
CA CYS A 13 1.57 3.73 0.12
C CYS A 13 0.42 3.60 -0.85
N LEU A 14 -0.80 3.91 -0.40
CA LEU A 14 -1.95 4.03 -1.28
C LEU A 14 -1.92 5.41 -1.92
N THR A 15 -1.90 5.46 -3.25
CA THR A 15 -2.08 6.69 -4.02
C THR A 15 -3.42 6.64 -4.75
N ILE A 16 -4.24 7.66 -4.55
CA ILE A 16 -5.51 7.84 -5.25
C ILE A 16 -5.41 9.13 -6.05
N ILE A 17 -5.66 9.04 -7.35
CA ILE A 17 -5.75 10.20 -8.25
C ILE A 17 -7.23 10.37 -8.62
N TYR A 18 -7.85 11.40 -8.07
CA TYR A 18 -9.25 11.72 -8.28
C TYR A 18 -9.38 12.99 -9.11
N ASN A 19 -10.10 12.94 -10.22
CA ASN A 19 -10.35 14.14 -11.01
C ASN A 19 -11.60 14.86 -10.48
N VAL A 20 -11.41 16.04 -9.90
CA VAL A 20 -12.47 16.79 -9.21
C VAL A 20 -13.54 17.28 -10.18
N SER A 21 -13.14 17.72 -11.39
CA SER A 21 -14.09 18.23 -12.37
C SER A 21 -15.02 17.15 -12.92
N SER A 22 -14.48 15.96 -13.20
CA SER A 22 -15.27 14.84 -13.72
C SER A 22 -15.89 13.97 -12.62
N GLN A 23 -15.52 14.23 -11.36
CA GLN A 23 -15.92 13.50 -10.17
C GLN A 23 -15.58 12.00 -10.19
N LYS A 24 -14.52 11.61 -10.91
CA LYS A 24 -14.15 10.21 -11.10
C LYS A 24 -12.74 9.93 -10.58
N VAL A 25 -12.55 8.74 -10.03
CA VAL A 25 -11.21 8.20 -9.79
C VAL A 25 -10.58 7.95 -11.15
N LYS A 26 -9.46 8.61 -11.40
CA LYS A 26 -8.66 8.46 -12.60
C LYS A 26 -7.70 7.29 -12.46
N ASP A 27 -7.10 7.14 -11.28
CA ASP A 27 -6.22 6.03 -10.96
C ASP A 27 -6.17 5.75 -9.45
N SER A 28 -5.85 4.52 -9.08
CA SER A 28 -5.59 4.13 -7.70
C SER A 28 -4.63 2.95 -7.67
N PHE A 29 -3.54 3.07 -6.92
CA PHE A 29 -2.55 2.02 -6.81
C PHE A 29 -1.88 2.01 -5.44
N VAL A 30 -1.35 0.84 -5.08
CA VAL A 30 -0.60 0.62 -3.85
C VAL A 30 0.84 0.32 -4.24
N SER A 31 1.78 1.05 -3.65
CA SER A 31 3.22 0.85 -3.82
C SER A 31 3.85 0.43 -2.50
N CYS A 32 4.76 -0.54 -2.52
CA CYS A 32 5.53 -0.87 -1.33
C CYS A 32 6.48 0.28 -1.00
N VAL A 33 6.58 0.67 0.27
CA VAL A 33 7.55 1.67 0.73
C VAL A 33 8.90 0.99 0.81
N ASN A 34 9.83 1.36 -0.07
CA ASN A 34 11.15 0.77 -0.09
C ASN A 34 12.11 1.57 0.79
N CYS A 35 12.28 1.14 2.05
CA CYS A 35 13.13 1.83 3.02
C CYS A 35 14.61 1.98 2.58
N LYS A 36 15.06 1.17 1.62
CA LYS A 36 16.43 1.22 1.07
C LYS A 36 16.64 2.36 0.07
N GLU A 37 15.57 2.85 -0.56
CA GLU A 37 15.62 3.90 -1.58
C GLU A 37 15.29 5.29 -1.01
N GLY A 38 15.06 5.38 0.31
CA GLY A 38 14.68 6.63 0.96
C GLY A 38 13.25 7.07 0.64
N GLU A 39 12.46 6.19 0.02
CA GLU A 39 11.03 6.43 -0.17
C GLU A 39 10.36 6.37 1.19
N ALA A 40 9.86 7.52 1.65
CA ALA A 40 8.97 7.62 2.79
C ALA A 40 7.58 8.01 2.28
N CYS A 41 6.56 7.19 2.57
CA CYS A 41 5.18 7.57 2.33
C CYS A 41 4.67 8.35 3.54
N SER A 42 4.42 9.64 3.35
CA SER A 42 3.70 10.47 4.33
C SER A 42 2.30 10.74 3.83
N LEU A 43 1.36 10.92 4.76
CA LEU A 43 0.03 11.42 4.42
C LEU A 43 0.16 12.76 3.69
N ALA A 44 -0.32 12.83 2.46
CA ALA A 44 -0.23 14.02 1.64
C ALA A 44 -1.46 14.15 0.74
N VAL A 45 -1.86 15.40 0.50
CA VAL A 45 -2.93 15.75 -0.43
C VAL A 45 -2.40 16.85 -1.32
N ASP A 46 -2.40 16.62 -2.63
CA ASP A 46 -1.94 17.57 -3.64
C ASP A 46 -3.04 17.79 -4.67
N PHE A 47 -3.27 19.04 -5.05
CA PHE A 47 -4.27 19.39 -6.07
C PHE A 47 -3.60 20.12 -7.22
N ASN A 48 -3.74 19.56 -8.42
CA ASN A 48 -3.26 20.18 -9.64
C ASN A 48 -4.42 20.94 -10.33
N PRO A 49 -4.40 22.28 -10.34
CA PRO A 49 -5.48 23.09 -10.90
C PRO A 49 -5.56 23.05 -12.43
N VAL A 50 -4.52 22.60 -13.14
CA VAL A 50 -4.47 22.57 -14.61
C VAL A 50 -5.30 21.41 -15.16
N ASN A 51 -5.17 20.23 -14.55
CA ASN A 51 -5.90 19.03 -14.94
C ASN A 51 -7.04 18.69 -13.97
N THR A 52 -7.19 19.45 -12.87
CA THR A 52 -8.17 19.23 -11.78
C THR A 52 -8.00 17.88 -11.05
N ASP A 53 -6.79 17.32 -11.08
CA ASP A 53 -6.48 16.07 -10.40
C ASP A 53 -6.11 16.35 -8.93
N LEU A 54 -6.83 15.70 -8.01
CA LEU A 54 -6.57 15.61 -6.58
C LEU A 54 -5.86 14.29 -6.31
N THR A 55 -4.59 14.36 -5.91
CA THR A 55 -3.76 13.21 -5.55
C THR A 55 -3.72 13.08 -4.04
N ILE A 56 -4.17 11.95 -3.52
CA ILE A 56 -4.17 11.63 -2.09
C ILE A 56 -3.20 10.47 -1.87
N ARG A 57 -2.24 10.65 -0.97
CA ARG A 57 -1.29 9.60 -0.55
C ARG A 57 -1.57 9.25 0.90
N VAL A 58 -1.78 7.97 1.17
CA VAL A 58 -2.09 7.45 2.51
C VAL A 58 -1.12 6.32 2.85
N PRO A 59 -0.35 6.44 3.94
CA PRO A 59 0.58 5.40 4.35
C PRO A 59 -0.15 4.35 5.20
N PHE A 60 0.10 3.08 4.89
CA PHE A 60 -0.44 1.93 5.63
C PHE A 60 0.67 0.95 5.97
N THR A 61 0.54 0.28 7.11
CA THR A 61 1.32 -0.90 7.45
C THR A 61 0.42 -2.12 7.27
N LEU A 62 0.83 -3.03 6.38
CA LEU A 62 0.18 -4.32 6.19
C LEU A 62 0.83 -5.34 7.10
N GLU A 63 0.01 -6.05 7.87
CA GLU A 63 0.44 -7.22 8.63
C GLU A 63 0.08 -8.47 7.83
N GLY A 64 0.96 -9.47 7.87
CA GLY A 64 0.73 -10.72 7.17
C GLY A 64 1.47 -11.90 7.74
N GLU A 65 1.14 -13.06 7.18
CA GLU A 65 1.76 -14.33 7.51
C GLU A 65 2.25 -15.00 6.22
N LEU A 66 3.48 -15.53 6.28
CA LEU A 66 4.06 -16.29 5.18
C LEU A 66 3.86 -17.78 5.45
N THR A 67 3.10 -18.44 4.58
CA THR A 67 2.89 -19.88 4.64
C THR A 67 3.71 -20.57 3.56
N PHE A 68 4.58 -21.48 3.97
CA PHE A 68 5.25 -22.44 3.10
C PHE A 68 4.49 -23.75 3.08
N THR A 69 4.09 -24.18 1.89
CA THR A 69 3.41 -25.46 1.68
C THR A 69 4.41 -26.59 1.42
N ASP A 70 3.95 -27.83 1.55
CA ASP A 70 4.77 -29.03 1.37
C ASP A 70 5.30 -29.21 -0.08
N ASN A 71 4.76 -28.46 -1.04
CA ASN A 71 5.23 -28.38 -2.43
C ASN A 71 6.12 -27.15 -2.71
N PHE A 72 6.73 -26.56 -1.67
CA PHE A 72 7.64 -25.40 -1.76
C PHE A 72 7.01 -24.15 -2.39
N GLN A 73 5.70 -23.97 -2.27
CA GLN A 73 5.05 -22.72 -2.64
C GLN A 73 5.00 -21.81 -1.41
N ALA A 74 5.23 -20.52 -1.62
CA ALA A 74 5.21 -19.51 -0.59
C ALA A 74 4.05 -18.55 -0.85
N PHE A 75 3.19 -18.36 0.15
CA PHE A 75 2.04 -17.46 0.08
C PHE A 75 2.11 -16.46 1.23
N CYS A 76 1.93 -15.19 0.92
CA CYS A 76 1.72 -14.15 1.93
C CYS A 76 0.22 -13.85 2.01
N VAL A 77 -0.34 -13.95 3.20
CA VAL A 77 -1.74 -13.60 3.47
C VAL A 77 -1.75 -12.38 4.37
N THR A 78 -2.42 -11.31 3.95
CA THR A 78 -2.64 -10.13 4.79
C THR A 78 -3.58 -10.49 5.95
N THR A 79 -3.12 -10.32 7.18
CA THR A 79 -3.89 -10.57 8.40
C THR A 79 -4.36 -9.29 9.09
N GLY A 80 -3.74 -8.15 8.78
CA GLY A 80 -4.10 -6.87 9.37
C GLY A 80 -3.71 -5.68 8.50
N MET A 81 -4.35 -4.55 8.77
CA MET A 81 -3.95 -3.25 8.21
C MET A 81 -4.10 -2.16 9.26
N SER A 82 -3.10 -1.30 9.34
CA SER A 82 -3.11 -0.12 10.21
C SER A 82 -2.60 1.09 9.44
N LEU A 83 -3.02 2.29 9.87
CA LEU A 83 -2.45 3.53 9.37
C LEU A 83 -1.02 3.63 9.90
N ALA A 84 -0.05 3.79 9.00
CA ALA A 84 1.33 4.05 9.40
C ALA A 84 1.37 5.45 10.02
N THR A 85 1.87 5.53 11.26
CA THR A 85 1.84 6.75 12.09
C THR A 85 3.17 7.50 12.03
#